data_AF-A0A8D9B9T1-F1
#
_entry.id   AF-A0A8D9B9T1-F1
#
_cell.length_a   1.000
_cell.length_b   1.000
_cell.length_c   1.000
_cell.angle_alpha   90.00
_cell.angle_beta   90.00
_cell.angle_gamma   90.00
#
_symmetry.space_group_name_H-M   'P 1'
#
loop_
_entity.id
_entity.type
_entity.pdbx_description
1 polymer ?
#
loop_
_entity_poly.entity_id
_entity_poly.type
_entity_poly.pdbx_seq_one_letter_code
_entity_poly.pdbx_strand_id
1 'polypeptide(L)'
;MFLSNPFASKEDIVSVANSLSKICSQVDSTSLEMEIIEIKNNIPLKIAFEQNGTEFWKLVEVAKFPNLKYLALNLKSHFGSTYLCESLFSTMKIVKSKYRSRLTDCNLNDCIRTALSKYVPDFQKLAKDIQCHLGPG
;
A
#
# COMPACT_ATOMS: atom_id res chain seq x y z
N MET A 1 10.67 5.08 -11.58
CA MET A 1 11.27 4.45 -10.38
C MET A 1 11.48 3.00 -10.71
N PHE A 2 12.71 2.50 -10.59
CA PHE A 2 13.10 1.14 -10.98
C PHE A 2 12.13 0.03 -10.53
N LEU A 3 11.65 0.06 -9.29
CA LEU A 3 10.74 -0.97 -8.76
C LEU A 3 9.34 -0.97 -9.42
N SER A 4 8.95 0.11 -10.10
CA SER A 4 7.70 0.17 -10.87
C SER A 4 7.85 -0.48 -12.24
N ASN A 5 9.04 -0.40 -12.84
CA ASN A 5 9.37 -1.06 -14.09
C ASN A 5 10.89 -1.30 -14.16
N PRO A 6 11.38 -2.48 -13.78
CA PRO A 6 12.81 -2.78 -13.77
C PRO A 6 13.40 -2.88 -15.18
N PHE A 7 12.56 -2.94 -16.22
CA PHE A 7 12.94 -3.07 -17.62
C PHE A 7 12.84 -1.76 -18.42
N ALA A 8 12.45 -0.64 -17.79
CA ALA A 8 12.46 0.68 -18.41
C ALA A 8 13.92 1.16 -18.57
N SER A 9 14.52 0.82 -19.70
CA SER A 9 15.91 1.12 -20.05
C SER A 9 16.15 2.62 -20.13
N LYS A 10 16.70 3.22 -19.05
CA LYS A 10 17.29 4.58 -19.01
C LYS A 10 18.05 4.89 -17.71
N GLU A 11 17.80 4.16 -16.62
CA GLU A 11 18.45 4.43 -15.33
C GLU A 11 19.83 3.75 -15.22
N ASP A 12 20.83 4.51 -14.78
CA ASP A 12 22.17 4.04 -14.42
C ASP A 12 22.10 3.08 -13.22
N ILE A 13 22.72 1.91 -13.34
CA ILE A 13 22.57 0.80 -12.37
C ILE A 13 23.13 1.19 -11.00
N VAL A 14 24.30 1.83 -10.98
CA VAL A 14 24.99 2.27 -9.76
C VAL A 14 24.15 3.34 -9.05
N SER A 15 23.61 4.30 -9.81
CA SER A 15 22.72 5.34 -9.29
C SER A 15 21.43 4.75 -8.69
N VAL A 16 20.82 3.77 -9.36
CA VAL A 16 19.63 3.08 -8.86
C VAL A 16 19.93 2.32 -7.58
N ALA A 17 21.01 1.54 -7.55
CA ALA A 17 21.38 0.76 -6.38
C ALA A 17 21.64 1.66 -5.17
N ASN A 18 22.40 2.75 -5.35
CA ASN A 18 22.66 3.74 -4.30
C ASN A 18 21.39 4.45 -3.82
N SER A 19 20.44 4.72 -4.73
CA SER A 19 19.17 5.35 -4.37
C SER A 19 18.30 4.39 -3.55
N LEU A 20 18.26 3.11 -3.94
CA LEU A 20 17.49 2.08 -3.24
C LEU A 20 18.09 1.71 -1.88
N SER A 21 19.42 1.64 -1.76
CA SER A 21 20.11 1.38 -0.49
C SER A 21 19.90 2.53 0.51
N LYS A 22 19.84 3.79 0.03
CA LYS A 22 19.49 4.94 0.87
C LYS A 22 18.07 4.87 1.42
N ILE A 23 17.12 4.36 0.64
CA ILE A 23 15.73 4.18 1.06
C ILE A 23 15.61 3.08 2.12
N CYS A 24 16.45 2.04 2.03
CA CYS A 24 16.45 0.91 2.95
C CYS A 24 17.87 0.58 3.40
N SER A 25 18.26 1.10 4.57
CA SER A 25 19.59 0.95 5.17
C SER A 25 20.01 -0.50 5.50
N GLN A 26 19.14 -1.47 5.28
CA GLN A 26 19.37 -2.89 5.53
C GLN A 26 19.98 -3.63 4.32
N VAL A 27 20.15 -2.97 3.17
CA VAL A 27 20.60 -3.59 1.93
C VAL A 27 21.92 -2.97 1.46
N ASP A 28 22.91 -3.82 1.18
CA ASP A 28 24.19 -3.43 0.61
C ASP A 28 24.06 -3.05 -0.88
N SER A 29 24.72 -1.97 -1.30
CA SER A 29 24.62 -1.44 -2.68
C SER A 29 25.24 -2.39 -3.71
N THR A 30 26.38 -3.02 -3.40
CA THR A 30 27.10 -3.88 -4.34
C THR A 30 26.31 -5.16 -4.63
N SER A 31 25.74 -5.76 -3.58
CA SER A 31 24.86 -6.93 -3.71
C SER A 31 23.62 -6.61 -4.56
N LEU A 32 23.08 -5.39 -4.38
CA LEU A 32 21.93 -4.92 -5.12
C LEU A 32 22.25 -4.64 -6.61
N GLU A 33 23.42 -4.10 -6.92
CA GLU A 33 23.88 -3.88 -8.30
C GLU A 33 23.90 -5.19 -9.10
N MET A 34 24.40 -6.27 -8.49
CA MET A 34 24.45 -7.60 -9.12
C MET A 34 23.04 -8.13 -9.42
N GLU A 35 22.12 -8.02 -8.46
CA GLU A 35 20.72 -8.41 -8.68
C GLU A 35 20.05 -7.56 -9.77
N ILE A 36 20.33 -6.26 -9.83
CA ILE A 36 19.79 -5.35 -10.86
C ILE A 36 20.32 -5.74 -12.25
N ILE A 37 21.61 -6.06 -12.37
CA ILE A 37 22.19 -6.54 -13.63
C ILE A 37 21.51 -7.82 -14.06
N GLU A 38 21.35 -8.78 -13.15
CA GLU A 38 20.78 -10.07 -13.49
C GLU A 38 19.31 -9.96 -13.88
N ILE A 39 18.49 -9.19 -13.14
CA ILE A 39 17.06 -9.05 -13.45
C ILE A 39 16.83 -8.33 -14.78
N LYS A 40 17.63 -7.29 -15.10
CA LYS A 40 17.51 -6.53 -16.35
C LYS A 40 17.84 -7.37 -17.58
N ASN A 41 18.75 -8.32 -17.44
CA ASN A 41 19.18 -9.20 -18.53
C ASN A 41 18.31 -10.48 -18.62
N ASN A 42 17.34 -10.66 -17.74
CA ASN A 42 16.50 -11.85 -17.72
C ASN A 42 15.25 -11.70 -18.61
N ILE A 43 15.34 -12.24 -19.83
CA ILE A 43 14.25 -12.19 -20.82
C ILE A 43 12.96 -12.85 -20.30
N PRO A 44 12.98 -14.05 -19.68
CA PRO A 44 11.76 -14.64 -19.10
C PRO A 44 11.07 -13.72 -18.09
N LEU A 45 11.82 -13.08 -17.19
CA LEU A 45 11.27 -12.16 -16.21
C LEU A 45 10.71 -10.88 -16.85
N LYS A 46 11.30 -10.42 -17.97
CA LYS A 46 10.74 -9.30 -18.74
C LYS A 46 9.35 -9.64 -19.28
N ILE A 47 9.21 -10.81 -19.90
CA ILE A 47 7.91 -11.29 -20.40
C ILE A 47 6.91 -11.44 -19.25
N ALA A 48 7.33 -12.01 -18.12
CA ALA A 48 6.49 -12.13 -16.94
C ALA A 48 6.04 -10.76 -16.41
N PHE A 49 6.90 -9.73 -16.45
CA PHE A 49 6.53 -8.38 -16.07
C PHE A 49 5.49 -7.78 -17.03
N GLU A 50 5.64 -7.95 -18.34
CA GLU A 50 4.68 -7.46 -19.34
C GLU A 50 3.28 -8.08 -19.15
N GLN A 51 3.21 -9.33 -18.67
CA GLN A 51 1.95 -10.03 -18.40
C GLN A 51 1.32 -9.68 -17.05
N ASN A 52 2.13 -9.43 -16.01
CA ASN A 52 1.65 -9.34 -14.62
C ASN A 52 1.73 -7.92 -14.02
N GLY A 53 2.43 -6.99 -14.66
CA GLY A 53 2.56 -5.60 -14.22
C GLY A 53 2.98 -5.47 -12.75
N THR A 54 2.13 -4.86 -11.93
CA THR A 54 2.41 -4.56 -10.51
C THR A 54 2.45 -5.79 -9.60
N GLU A 55 1.98 -6.94 -10.07
CA GLU A 55 2.01 -8.21 -9.34
C GLU A 55 3.27 -9.04 -9.66
N PHE A 56 4.10 -8.58 -10.60
CA PHE A 56 5.38 -9.18 -10.98
C PHE A 56 6.25 -9.60 -9.80
N TRP A 57 6.41 -8.72 -8.80
CA TRP A 57 7.27 -8.98 -7.64
C TRP A 57 6.83 -10.17 -6.78
N LYS A 58 5.57 -10.61 -6.89
CA LYS A 58 5.11 -11.84 -6.25
C LYS A 58 5.71 -13.09 -6.88
N LEU A 59 5.98 -13.04 -8.19
CA LEU A 59 6.50 -14.17 -8.99
C LEU A 59 8.03 -14.29 -8.94
N VAL A 60 8.74 -13.21 -8.62
CA VAL A 60 10.21 -13.20 -8.52
C VAL A 60 10.67 -14.11 -7.38
N GLU A 61 11.65 -14.99 -7.62
CA GLU A 61 12.15 -15.92 -6.61
C GLU A 61 13.01 -15.21 -5.56
N VAL A 62 12.68 -15.39 -4.27
CA VAL A 62 13.42 -14.79 -3.15
C VAL A 62 14.86 -15.31 -3.07
N ALA A 63 15.07 -16.59 -3.41
CA ALA A 63 16.41 -17.19 -3.37
C ALA A 63 17.39 -16.54 -4.35
N LYS A 64 16.87 -15.98 -5.45
CA LYS A 64 17.67 -15.40 -6.53
C LYS A 64 17.77 -13.88 -6.45
N PHE A 65 16.72 -13.22 -5.97
CA PHE A 65 16.65 -11.76 -5.86
C PHE A 65 16.18 -11.32 -4.46
N PRO A 66 16.91 -11.71 -3.38
CA PRO A 66 16.47 -11.46 -2.01
C PRO A 66 16.34 -9.97 -1.72
N ASN A 67 17.29 -9.14 -2.16
CA ASN A 67 17.30 -7.72 -1.87
C ASN A 67 16.24 -6.97 -2.67
N LEU A 68 16.13 -7.24 -3.98
CA LEU A 68 15.12 -6.60 -4.82
C LEU A 68 13.70 -6.97 -4.40
N LYS A 69 13.45 -8.24 -4.05
CA LYS A 69 12.14 -8.67 -3.57
C LYS A 69 11.79 -8.02 -2.23
N TYR A 70 12.75 -7.96 -1.31
CA TYR A 70 12.59 -7.26 -0.03
C TYR A 70 12.23 -5.78 -0.25
N LEU A 71 12.98 -5.06 -1.09
CA LEU A 71 12.74 -3.65 -1.39
C LEU A 71 11.38 -3.42 -2.04
N ALA A 72 11.02 -4.23 -3.05
CA ALA A 72 9.74 -4.12 -3.74
C ALA A 72 8.55 -4.28 -2.78
N LEU A 73 8.60 -5.27 -1.89
CA LEU A 73 7.54 -5.54 -0.93
C LEU A 73 7.49 -4.48 0.17
N ASN A 74 8.64 -4.03 0.68
CA ASN A 74 8.69 -3.00 1.71
C ASN A 74 8.22 -1.64 1.21
N LEU A 75 8.65 -1.19 0.02
CA LEU A 75 8.14 0.05 -0.53
C LEU A 75 6.63 -0.04 -0.75
N LYS A 76 6.12 -1.15 -1.29
CA LYS A 76 4.67 -1.37 -1.47
C LYS A 76 3.93 -1.30 -0.13
N SER A 77 4.50 -1.86 0.94
CA SER A 77 3.93 -1.80 2.29
C SER A 77 3.98 -0.39 2.88
N HIS A 78 5.09 0.34 2.68
CA HIS A 78 5.25 1.70 3.20
C HIS A 78 4.21 2.65 2.59
N PHE A 79 3.96 2.54 1.29
CA PHE A 79 2.86 3.27 0.64
C PHE A 79 1.49 2.89 1.23
N GLY A 80 1.28 1.62 1.56
CA GLY A 80 0.05 1.17 2.23
C GLY A 80 -0.14 1.84 3.59
N SER A 81 0.90 1.88 4.43
CA SER A 81 0.81 2.54 5.74
C SER A 81 0.67 4.06 5.63
N THR A 82 1.38 4.70 4.72
CA THR A 82 1.28 6.16 4.53
C THR A 82 -0.11 6.55 4.05
N TYR A 83 -0.67 5.82 3.07
CA TYR A 83 -2.04 6.04 2.60
C TYR A 83 -3.07 5.86 3.72
N LEU A 84 -2.91 4.82 4.56
CA LEU A 84 -3.79 4.60 5.71
C LEU A 84 -3.67 5.74 6.74
N CYS A 85 -2.46 6.20 7.04
CA CYS A 85 -2.21 7.33 7.93
C CYS A 85 -2.79 8.64 7.37
N GLU A 86 -2.63 8.91 6.08
CA GLU A 86 -3.18 10.07 5.39
C GLU A 86 -4.71 10.04 5.39
N SER A 87 -5.29 8.88 5.06
CA SER A 87 -6.74 8.65 5.09
C SER A 87 -7.30 8.81 6.49
N LEU A 88 -6.62 8.27 7.50
CA LEU A 88 -6.93 8.44 8.92
C LEU A 88 -6.94 9.90 9.34
N PHE A 89 -5.87 10.64 9.02
CA PHE A 89 -5.74 12.05 9.38
C PHE A 89 -6.78 12.93 8.67
N SER A 90 -7.02 12.69 7.38
CA SER A 90 -8.05 13.37 6.60
C SER A 90 -9.44 13.12 7.19
N THR A 91 -9.75 11.86 7.51
CA THR A 91 -11.00 11.46 8.16
C THR A 91 -11.17 12.12 9.52
N MET A 92 -10.13 12.11 10.37
CA MET A 92 -10.12 12.81 11.65
C MET A 92 -10.42 14.30 11.48
N LYS A 93 -9.80 14.95 10.49
CA LYS A 93 -10.03 16.37 10.20
C LYS A 93 -11.48 16.63 9.81
N ILE A 94 -12.08 15.78 8.99
CA ILE A 94 -13.50 15.89 8.59
C ILE A 94 -14.42 15.68 9.79
N VAL A 95 -14.21 14.63 10.58
CA VAL A 95 -15.05 14.30 11.75
C VAL A 95 -14.96 15.41 12.82
N LYS A 96 -13.75 15.89 13.15
CA LYS A 96 -13.56 16.99 14.12
C LYS A 96 -14.10 18.32 13.62
N SER A 97 -14.10 18.58 12.30
CA SER A 97 -14.70 19.78 11.73
C SER A 97 -16.23 19.74 11.80
N LYS A 98 -16.84 18.60 11.45
CA LYS A 98 -18.30 18.44 11.34
C LYS A 98 -19.03 18.32 12.67
N TYR A 99 -18.38 17.73 13.69
CA TYR A 99 -19.01 17.43 14.99
C TYR A 99 -18.30 18.09 16.18
N ARG A 100 -17.55 19.19 15.94
CA ARG A 100 -16.66 19.83 16.91
C ARG A 100 -17.25 20.04 18.32
N SER A 101 -18.54 20.32 18.41
CA SER A 101 -19.24 20.61 19.68
C SER A 101 -19.81 19.39 20.41
N ARG A 102 -19.79 18.19 19.81
CA ARG A 102 -20.47 16.97 20.32
C ARG A 102 -19.56 15.74 20.36
N LEU A 103 -18.27 15.90 20.04
CA LEU A 103 -17.34 14.80 19.89
C LEU A 103 -16.60 14.50 21.21
N THR A 104 -16.66 13.24 21.65
CA THR A 104 -15.85 12.66 22.74
C THR A 104 -14.84 11.68 22.15
N ASP A 105 -13.76 11.37 22.86
CA ASP A 105 -12.70 10.49 22.32
C ASP A 105 -13.23 9.10 21.91
N CYS A 106 -14.24 8.59 22.63
CA CYS A 106 -14.91 7.33 22.30
C CYS A 106 -15.64 7.43 20.95
N ASN A 107 -16.46 8.47 20.74
CA ASN A 107 -17.24 8.60 19.52
C ASN A 107 -16.41 9.03 18.30
N LEU A 108 -15.25 9.68 18.51
CA LEU A 108 -14.26 9.94 17.48
C LEU A 108 -13.65 8.64 16.94
N ASN A 109 -13.27 7.72 17.84
CA ASN A 109 -12.70 6.43 17.45
C ASN A 109 -13.68 5.60 16.62
N ASP A 110 -14.95 5.53 17.04
CA ASP A 110 -15.99 4.82 16.30
C ASP A 110 -16.27 5.44 14.92
N CYS A 111 -16.27 6.77 14.82
CA CYS A 111 -16.47 7.48 13.56
C CYS A 111 -15.33 7.21 12.57
N ILE A 112 -14.08 7.24 13.04
CA ILE A 112 -12.89 6.92 12.24
C ILE A 112 -12.95 5.46 11.78
N ARG A 113 -13.22 4.53 12.70
CA ARG A 113 -13.28 3.10 12.40
C ARG A 113 -14.34 2.80 11.36
N THR A 114 -15.50 3.44 11.46
CA THR A 114 -16.59 3.29 10.48
C THR A 114 -16.17 3.84 9.12
N ALA A 115 -15.60 5.05 9.07
CA ALA A 115 -15.22 5.72 7.83
C ALA A 115 -14.05 5.04 7.08
N LEU A 116 -13.15 4.38 7.79
CA LEU A 116 -12.04 3.62 7.19
C LEU A 116 -12.37 2.14 6.95
N SER A 117 -13.52 1.65 7.44
CA SER A 117 -13.91 0.27 7.19
C SER A 117 -14.37 0.07 5.75
N LYS A 118 -14.18 -1.14 5.22
CA LYS A 118 -14.79 -1.57 3.95
C LYS A 118 -16.25 -2.02 4.11
N TYR A 119 -16.79 -1.92 5.32
CA TYR A 119 -18.15 -2.36 5.63
C TYR A 119 -19.14 -1.34 5.11
N VAL A 120 -20.05 -1.78 4.25
CA VAL A 120 -21.19 -0.97 3.80
C VAL A 120 -22.40 -1.38 4.64
N PRO A 121 -22.88 -0.51 5.55
CA PRO A 121 -24.07 -0.82 6.32
C PRO A 121 -25.27 -0.95 5.39
N ASP A 122 -26.07 -1.99 5.58
CA ASP A 122 -27.38 -2.11 4.93
C ASP A 122 -28.39 -1.22 5.68
N PHE A 123 -28.47 0.03 5.25
CA PHE A 123 -29.37 1.01 5.84
C PHE A 123 -30.85 0.67 5.61
N GLN A 124 -31.19 -0.08 4.55
CA GLN A 124 -32.57 -0.47 4.27
C GLN A 124 -33.02 -1.54 5.27
N LYS A 125 -32.17 -2.51 5.58
CA LYS A 125 -32.44 -3.52 6.60
C LYS A 125 -32.54 -2.88 7.99
N LEU A 126 -31.62 -1.97 8.33
CA LEU A 126 -31.67 -1.25 9.61
C LEU A 126 -32.94 -0.40 9.76
N ALA A 127 -33.33 0.33 8.72
CA ALA A 127 -34.54 1.16 8.74
C ALA A 127 -35.81 0.31 8.94
N LYS A 128 -35.89 -0.86 8.28
CA LYS A 128 -37.01 -1.80 8.46
C LYS A 128 -37.07 -2.35 9.89
N ASP A 129 -35.95 -2.76 10.47
CA ASP A 129 -35.92 -3.32 11.83
C ASP A 129 -36.30 -2.27 12.90
N ILE A 130 -35.89 -1.01 12.73
CA ILE A 130 -36.28 0.09 13.63
C ILE A 130 -37.78 0.39 13.51
N GLN A 131 -38.32 0.37 12.29
CA GLN A 131 -39.73 0.67 12.04
C GLN A 131 -40.66 -0.46 12.51
N CYS A 132 -40.20 -1.72 12.51
CA CYS A 132 -40.95 -2.85 13.10
C CYS A 132 -41.04 -2.81 14.63
N HIS A 133 -40.11 -2.15 15.34
CA HIS A 133 -40.18 -1.97 16.80
C HIS A 133 -41.09 -0.82 17.24
N LEU A 134 -41.47 0.05 16.31
CA LEU A 134 -42.45 1.13 16.50
C LEU A 134 -43.78 0.73 15.83
N GLY A 135 -44.35 -0.41 16.25
CA GLY A 135 -45.72 -0.79 15.86
C GLY A 135 -46.74 0.23 16.40
N PRO A 136 -47.87 0.46 15.70
CA PRO A 136 -48.80 1.53 16.00
C PRO A 136 -49.47 1.28 17.36
N GLY A 137 -49.39 2.27 18.25
CA GLY A 137 -50.29 2.39 19.40
C GLY A 137 -51.67 2.83 18.97
#